data_AF-A0A7G6E6X4-F1
#
_entry.id   AF-A0A7G6E6X4-F1
#
_cell.length_a   1.000
_cell.length_b   1.000
_cell.length_c   1.000
_cell.angle_alpha   90.00
_cell.angle_beta   90.00
_cell.angle_gamma   90.00
#
_symmetry.space_group_name_H-M   'P 1'
#
loop_
_entity.id
_entity.type
_entity.pdbx_description
1 polymer ?
#
loop_
_entity_poly.entity_id
_entity_poly.type
_entity_poly.pdbx_seq_one_letter_code
_entity_poly.pdbx_strand_id
1 'polypeptide(L)'
;MGNEDEFVECEAARKRVLALCYNIRHALMGDREIEFIDNGMDEEKKRRLSILAPDKNVYLKIYVLWSEMLFITIALNEFLELYNSSIAQVRMLQAAVAGCLKQTVSENVYARMLNIMNGRYVYVNGYIAQYLDILNNQFLKMKKENRVKNLSNIAKRIAERGREYREL
;
A
#
# COMPACT_ATOMS: atom_id res chain seq x y z
N MET A 1 -1.41 -11.67 12.27
CA MET A 1 -1.54 -10.45 13.09
C MET A 1 -2.18 -10.88 14.40
N GLY A 2 -1.68 -10.40 15.54
CA GLY A 2 -2.02 -10.91 16.88
C GLY A 2 -3.49 -10.76 17.31
N ASN A 3 -3.77 -11.10 18.57
CA ASN A 3 -5.14 -11.16 19.12
C ASN A 3 -5.76 -9.77 19.30
N GLU A 4 -7.10 -9.68 19.31
CA GLU A 4 -7.85 -8.40 19.40
C GLU A 4 -7.46 -7.55 20.61
N ASP A 5 -7.14 -8.17 21.74
CA ASP A 5 -6.75 -7.48 23.00
C ASP A 5 -5.26 -7.15 23.09
N GLU A 6 -4.44 -7.59 22.12
CA GLU A 6 -3.00 -7.34 22.11
C GLU A 6 -2.71 -5.99 21.44
N PHE A 7 -1.85 -5.14 22.02
CA PHE A 7 -1.45 -3.82 21.47
C PHE A 7 -2.65 -2.94 21.02
N VAL A 8 -3.55 -2.64 21.96
CA VAL A 8 -4.77 -1.82 21.72
C VAL A 8 -4.44 -0.47 21.06
N GLU A 9 -3.30 0.13 21.38
CA GLU A 9 -2.84 1.40 20.79
C GLU A 9 -2.59 1.31 19.27
N CYS A 10 -2.45 0.10 18.72
CA CYS A 10 -2.26 -0.15 17.30
C CYS A 10 -3.52 -0.71 16.62
N GLU A 11 -4.65 -0.83 17.34
CA GLU A 11 -5.90 -1.43 16.83
C GLU A 11 -6.37 -0.73 15.54
N ALA A 12 -6.37 0.60 15.53
CA ALA A 12 -6.83 1.37 14.38
C ALA A 12 -5.93 1.16 13.15
N ALA A 13 -4.60 1.12 13.34
CA ALA A 13 -3.66 0.79 12.27
C ALA A 13 -3.85 -0.65 11.78
N ARG A 14 -4.08 -1.60 12.69
CA ARG A 14 -4.33 -3.01 12.38
C ARG A 14 -5.57 -3.16 11.52
N LYS A 15 -6.68 -2.51 11.87
CA LYS A 15 -7.92 -2.53 11.07
C LYS A 15 -7.70 -2.04 9.64
N ARG A 16 -6.89 -1.00 9.43
CA ARG A 16 -6.56 -0.50 8.10
C ARG A 16 -5.70 -1.47 7.29
N VAL A 17 -4.73 -2.13 7.92
CA VAL A 17 -3.96 -3.19 7.24
C VAL A 17 -4.85 -4.40 6.91
N LEU A 18 -5.73 -4.81 7.82
CA LEU A 18 -6.70 -5.88 7.58
C LEU A 18 -7.67 -5.53 6.44
N ALA A 19 -8.08 -4.27 6.31
CA ALA A 19 -8.90 -3.82 5.19
C ALA A 19 -8.17 -3.95 3.84
N LEU A 20 -6.86 -3.69 3.79
CA LEU A 20 -6.05 -3.98 2.60
C LEU A 20 -5.98 -5.48 2.32
N CYS A 21 -5.72 -6.31 3.34
CA CYS A 21 -5.71 -7.77 3.19
C CYS A 21 -7.06 -8.30 2.68
N TYR A 22 -8.16 -7.75 3.18
CA TYR A 22 -9.51 -8.05 2.71
C TYR A 22 -9.64 -7.75 1.21
N ASN A 23 -9.23 -6.55 0.77
CA ASN A 23 -9.28 -6.18 -0.65
C ASN A 23 -8.43 -7.11 -1.54
N ILE A 24 -7.22 -7.47 -1.09
CA ILE A 24 -6.36 -8.41 -1.81
C ILE A 24 -7.02 -9.79 -1.91
N ARG A 25 -7.56 -10.29 -0.79
CA ARG A 25 -8.24 -11.60 -0.75
C ARG A 25 -9.44 -11.64 -1.70
N HIS A 26 -10.27 -10.60 -1.70
CA HIS A 26 -11.41 -10.52 -2.62
C HIS A 26 -10.97 -10.41 -4.08
N ALA A 27 -9.86 -9.72 -4.37
CA ALA A 27 -9.31 -9.74 -5.72
C ALA A 27 -8.86 -11.15 -6.13
N LEU A 28 -8.21 -11.90 -5.24
CA LEU A 28 -7.83 -13.30 -5.49
C LEU A 28 -9.03 -14.24 -5.67
N MET A 29 -10.17 -13.92 -5.07
CA MET A 29 -11.42 -14.66 -5.24
C MET A 29 -12.14 -14.34 -6.57
N GLY A 30 -11.66 -13.36 -7.34
CA GLY A 30 -12.31 -12.89 -8.56
C GLY A 30 -13.46 -11.89 -8.31
N ASP A 31 -13.62 -11.42 -7.07
CA ASP A 31 -14.68 -10.45 -6.69
C ASP A 31 -14.28 -8.99 -6.98
N ARG A 32 -13.09 -8.77 -7.55
CA ARG A 32 -12.58 -7.44 -7.95
C ARG A 32 -12.23 -7.44 -9.43
N GLU A 33 -11.72 -6.32 -9.91
CA GLU A 33 -11.36 -6.16 -11.31
C GLU A 33 -10.31 -7.17 -11.78
N ILE A 34 -10.64 -7.85 -12.88
CA ILE A 34 -9.81 -8.81 -13.58
C ILE A 34 -9.47 -8.22 -14.96
N GLU A 35 -8.19 -8.24 -15.31
CA GLU A 35 -7.70 -7.84 -16.62
C GLU A 35 -7.00 -9.03 -17.29
N PHE A 36 -7.44 -9.37 -18.50
CA PHE A 36 -6.83 -10.42 -19.31
C PHE A 36 -5.83 -9.79 -20.29
N ILE A 37 -4.57 -10.18 -20.17
CA ILE A 37 -3.47 -9.67 -20.99
C ILE A 37 -2.91 -10.79 -21.84
N ASP A 38 -2.78 -10.57 -23.15
CA ASP A 38 -2.16 -11.53 -24.07
C ASP A 38 -0.75 -11.90 -23.59
N ASN A 39 -0.46 -13.20 -23.51
CA ASN A 39 0.82 -13.70 -23.00
C ASN A 39 1.77 -14.14 -24.11
N GLY A 40 1.42 -13.87 -25.38
CA GLY A 40 2.19 -14.23 -26.55
C GLY A 40 2.21 -15.73 -26.84
N MET A 41 1.37 -16.53 -26.19
CA MET A 41 1.25 -17.97 -26.42
C MET A 41 0.25 -18.24 -27.55
N ASP A 42 0.73 -18.09 -28.79
CA ASP A 42 -0.01 -18.42 -30.00
C ASP A 42 -0.07 -19.95 -30.26
N GLU A 43 -0.97 -20.35 -31.15
CA GLU A 43 -1.20 -21.77 -31.47
C GLU A 43 0.04 -22.47 -32.05
N GLU A 44 0.90 -21.74 -32.75
CA GLU A 44 2.15 -22.28 -33.29
C GLU A 44 3.13 -22.63 -32.16
N LYS A 45 3.33 -21.71 -31.20
CA LYS A 45 4.18 -21.95 -30.02
C LYS A 45 3.65 -23.08 -29.16
N LYS A 46 2.34 -23.15 -28.93
CA LYS A 46 1.71 -24.26 -28.18
C LYS A 46 2.00 -25.61 -28.84
N ARG A 47 1.86 -25.68 -30.16
CA ARG A 47 2.16 -26.88 -30.94
C ARG A 47 3.63 -27.24 -30.89
N ARG A 48 4.53 -26.27 -31.11
CA ARG A 48 5.98 -26.47 -31.09
C ARG A 48 6.48 -26.95 -29.72
N LEU A 49 5.94 -26.39 -28.64
CA LEU A 49 6.30 -26.73 -27.27
C LEU A 49 5.54 -27.96 -26.74
N SER A 50 4.53 -28.45 -27.47
CA SER A 50 3.65 -29.55 -27.05
C SER A 50 2.96 -29.29 -25.69
N ILE A 51 2.48 -28.07 -25.46
CA ILE A 51 1.82 -27.66 -24.20
C ILE A 51 0.40 -27.18 -24.48
N LEU A 52 -0.52 -27.52 -23.56
CA LEU A 52 -1.83 -26.89 -23.46
C LEU A 52 -1.76 -25.78 -22.42
N ALA A 53 -1.87 -24.53 -22.85
CA ALA A 53 -1.82 -23.36 -21.98
C ALA A 53 -2.76 -22.25 -22.48
N PRO A 54 -3.26 -21.38 -21.57
CA PRO A 54 -4.02 -20.20 -21.94
C PRO A 54 -3.15 -19.23 -22.77
N ASP A 55 -3.80 -18.50 -23.68
CA ASP A 55 -3.23 -17.43 -24.50
C ASP A 55 -3.19 -16.07 -23.77
N LYS A 56 -3.75 -16.00 -22.57
CA LYS A 56 -3.82 -14.79 -21.74
C LYS A 56 -3.41 -15.06 -20.31
N ASN A 57 -2.71 -14.09 -19.74
CA ASN A 57 -2.46 -13.96 -18.32
C ASN A 57 -3.61 -13.21 -17.65
N VAL A 58 -3.88 -13.55 -16.39
CA VAL A 58 -4.90 -12.92 -15.56
C VAL A 58 -4.23 -11.98 -14.57
N TYR A 59 -4.56 -10.70 -14.61
CA TYR A 59 -4.10 -9.68 -13.68
C TYR A 59 -5.25 -9.22 -12.78
N LEU A 60 -4.97 -9.14 -11.49
CA LEU A 60 -5.95 -8.73 -10.48
C LEU A 60 -5.65 -7.30 -10.03
N LYS A 61 -6.70 -6.49 -9.86
CA LYS A 61 -6.57 -5.08 -9.46
C LYS A 61 -7.29 -4.81 -8.14
N ILE A 62 -6.65 -3.98 -7.32
CA ILE A 62 -7.26 -3.34 -6.16
C ILE A 62 -7.05 -1.83 -6.25
N TYR A 63 -8.02 -1.07 -5.75
CA TYR A 63 -7.92 0.38 -5.66
C TYR A 63 -7.69 0.79 -4.22
N VAL A 64 -6.58 1.49 -3.98
CA VAL A 64 -6.22 2.03 -2.67
C VAL A 64 -5.69 3.44 -2.86
N LEU A 65 -6.08 4.37 -1.98
CA LEU A 65 -5.56 5.73 -2.01
C LEU A 65 -4.08 5.74 -1.62
N TRP A 66 -3.31 6.64 -2.23
CA TRP A 66 -1.90 6.78 -1.89
C TRP A 66 -1.68 7.12 -0.42
N SER A 67 -2.48 8.02 0.16
CA SER A 67 -2.44 8.34 1.59
C SER A 67 -2.61 7.10 2.46
N GLU A 68 -3.59 6.24 2.12
CA GLU A 68 -3.83 4.99 2.83
C GLU A 68 -2.65 4.01 2.68
N MET A 69 -2.14 3.83 1.46
CA MET A 69 -1.05 2.90 1.19
C MET A 69 0.27 3.33 1.84
N LEU A 70 0.55 4.65 1.88
CA LEU A 70 1.71 5.20 2.57
C LEU A 70 1.61 4.97 4.08
N PHE A 71 0.44 5.21 4.68
CA PHE A 71 0.20 4.91 6.09
C PHE A 71 0.36 3.42 6.39
N ILE A 72 -0.22 2.54 5.57
CA ILE A 72 -0.10 1.08 5.74
C ILE A 72 1.37 0.64 5.66
N THR A 73 2.13 1.17 4.70
CA THR A 73 3.56 0.87 4.56
C THR A 73 4.33 1.23 5.83
N ILE A 74 4.02 2.37 6.45
CA ILE A 74 4.59 2.80 7.73
C ILE A 74 4.14 1.87 8.86
N ALA A 75 2.83 1.60 8.98
CA ALA A 75 2.28 0.73 10.02
C ALA A 75 2.90 -0.67 10.00
N LEU A 76 3.16 -1.19 8.80
CA LEU A 76 3.81 -2.48 8.61
C LEU A 76 5.25 -2.51 9.15
N ASN A 77 5.97 -1.39 9.17
CA ASN A 77 7.31 -1.36 9.78
C ASN A 77 7.23 -1.66 11.28
N GLU A 78 6.28 -1.03 11.98
CA GLU A 78 6.07 -1.29 13.41
C GLU A 78 5.53 -2.71 13.65
N PHE A 79 4.61 -3.19 12.82
CA PHE A 79 4.13 -4.57 12.94
C PHE A 79 5.20 -5.63 12.68
N LEU A 80 6.27 -5.32 11.94
CA LEU A 80 7.41 -6.25 11.82
C LEU A 80 8.24 -6.33 13.10
N GLU A 81 8.34 -5.23 13.85
CA GLU A 81 9.02 -5.22 15.16
C GLU A 81 8.20 -6.01 16.18
N LEU A 82 6.87 -5.93 16.13
CA LEU A 82 5.97 -6.66 17.01
C LEU A 82 5.78 -8.13 16.61
N TYR A 83 5.76 -8.43 15.31
CA TYR A 83 5.45 -9.75 14.76
C TYR A 83 6.49 -10.18 13.71
N ASN A 84 7.38 -11.10 14.07
CA ASN A 84 8.49 -11.51 13.19
C ASN A 84 8.08 -12.58 12.15
N SER A 85 6.87 -13.16 12.25
CA SER A 85 6.46 -14.36 11.49
C SER A 85 6.13 -14.13 10.01
N SER A 86 6.21 -12.89 9.50
CA SER A 86 5.77 -12.57 8.13
C SER A 86 6.62 -11.51 7.44
N ILE A 87 7.90 -11.41 7.82
CA ILE A 87 8.82 -10.39 7.32
C ILE A 87 8.97 -10.41 5.80
N ALA A 88 9.06 -11.59 5.19
CA ALA A 88 9.26 -11.72 3.75
C ALA A 88 8.06 -11.14 2.97
N GLN A 89 6.83 -11.52 3.35
CA GLN A 89 5.61 -11.08 2.68
C GLN A 89 5.41 -9.56 2.81
N VAL A 90 5.66 -9.00 3.99
CA VAL A 90 5.58 -7.56 4.21
C VAL A 90 6.61 -6.81 3.37
N ARG A 91 7.87 -7.25 3.36
CA ARG A 91 8.93 -6.61 2.57
C ARG A 91 8.66 -6.73 1.07
N MET A 92 8.09 -7.84 0.59
CA MET A 92 7.66 -7.99 -0.80
C MET A 92 6.57 -6.96 -1.17
N LEU A 93 5.55 -6.79 -0.32
CA LEU A 93 4.50 -5.79 -0.54
C LEU A 93 5.09 -4.38 -0.56
N GLN A 94 5.92 -4.04 0.42
CA GLN A 94 6.55 -2.72 0.50
C GLN A 94 7.47 -2.45 -0.70
N ALA A 95 8.18 -3.47 -1.21
CA ALA A 95 8.99 -3.36 -2.42
C ALA A 95 8.12 -3.10 -3.67
N ALA A 96 6.97 -3.77 -3.79
CA ALA A 96 6.02 -3.51 -4.87
C ALA A 96 5.47 -2.07 -4.80
N VAL A 97 5.07 -1.61 -3.61
CA VAL A 97 4.62 -0.23 -3.39
C VAL A 97 5.72 0.78 -3.72
N ALA A 98 6.96 0.51 -3.31
CA ALA A 98 8.11 1.36 -3.63
C ALA A 98 8.37 1.43 -5.14
N GLY A 99 8.23 0.30 -5.86
CA GLY A 99 8.30 0.26 -7.32
C GLY A 99 7.24 1.14 -7.98
N CYS A 100 5.98 1.05 -7.53
CA CYS A 100 4.90 1.92 -8.00
C CYS A 100 5.19 3.38 -7.69
N LEU A 101 5.71 3.69 -6.49
CA LEU A 101 6.03 5.06 -6.10
C LEU A 101 7.14 5.64 -6.98
N LYS A 102 8.20 4.88 -7.26
CA LYS A 102 9.31 5.28 -8.14
C LYS A 102 8.83 5.64 -9.55
N GLN A 103 7.82 4.94 -10.06
CA GLN A 103 7.21 5.24 -11.36
C GLN A 103 6.25 6.45 -11.32
N THR A 104 5.77 6.83 -10.14
CA THR A 104 4.74 7.86 -9.96
C THR A 104 5.33 9.25 -9.72
N VAL A 105 6.46 9.35 -9.02
CA VAL A 105 7.09 10.63 -8.65
C VAL A 105 8.51 10.75 -9.22
N SER A 106 9.07 11.96 -9.24
CA SER A 106 10.47 12.14 -9.65
C SER A 106 11.44 11.47 -8.67
N GLU A 107 12.65 11.13 -9.12
CA GLU A 107 13.65 10.45 -8.29
C GLU A 107 13.96 11.18 -6.98
N ASN A 108 14.08 12.51 -7.05
CA ASN A 108 14.32 13.36 -5.88
C ASN A 108 13.18 13.27 -4.86
N VAL A 109 11.93 13.21 -5.34
CA VAL A 109 10.75 13.07 -4.47
C VAL A 109 10.68 11.66 -3.90
N TYR A 110 10.96 10.65 -4.71
CA TYR A 110 11.01 9.25 -4.29
C TYR A 110 12.01 9.03 -3.14
N ALA A 111 13.25 9.50 -3.30
CA ALA A 111 14.28 9.37 -2.27
C ALA A 111 13.86 10.04 -0.95
N ARG A 112 13.27 11.24 -1.04
CA ARG A 112 12.74 11.95 0.14
C ARG A 112 11.63 11.16 0.83
N MET A 113 10.70 10.60 0.06
CA MET A 113 9.59 9.81 0.63
C MET A 113 10.09 8.54 1.31
N LEU A 114 11.05 7.82 0.73
CA LEU A 114 11.66 6.66 1.38
C LEU A 114 12.32 7.01 2.71
N ASN A 115 13.04 8.14 2.77
CA ASN A 115 13.67 8.59 4.00
C ASN A 115 12.65 8.96 5.08
N ILE A 116 11.53 9.59 4.70
CA ILE A 116 10.44 9.90 5.63
C ILE A 116 9.81 8.60 6.16
N MET A 117 9.40 7.69 5.28
CA MET A 117 8.65 6.49 5.67
C MET A 117 9.46 5.50 6.50
N ASN A 118 10.80 5.48 6.33
CA ASN A 118 11.70 4.58 7.06
C ASN A 118 12.49 5.32 8.15
N GLY A 119 12.05 6.51 8.56
CA GLY A 119 12.65 7.25 9.65
C GLY A 119 12.54 6.49 10.97
N ARG A 120 13.58 6.55 11.81
CA ARG A 120 13.65 5.80 13.09
C ARG A 120 12.55 6.11 14.09
N TYR A 121 11.81 7.21 13.93
CA TYR A 121 10.79 7.67 14.87
C TYR A 121 9.39 7.69 14.28
N VAL A 122 9.16 6.94 13.19
CA VAL A 122 7.86 6.88 12.54
C VAL A 122 7.10 5.66 13.03
N TYR A 123 6.21 5.90 14.00
CA TYR A 123 5.35 4.87 14.60
C TYR A 123 3.88 5.18 14.32
N VAL A 124 3.02 4.17 14.43
CA VAL A 124 1.56 4.22 14.35
C VAL A 124 0.88 3.81 15.67
N ASN A 125 1.64 3.43 16.69
CA ASN A 125 1.12 3.38 18.06
C ASN A 125 0.44 4.70 18.44
N GLY A 126 -0.79 4.60 18.95
CA GLY A 126 -1.61 5.74 19.37
C GLY A 126 -1.98 6.68 18.23
N TYR A 127 -1.97 6.21 16.97
CA TYR A 127 -2.30 7.06 15.83
C TYR A 127 -3.80 7.37 15.79
N ILE A 128 -4.14 8.66 15.73
CA ILE A 128 -5.52 9.13 15.54
C ILE A 128 -5.95 8.82 14.11
N ALA A 129 -6.59 7.67 13.90
CA ALA A 129 -6.95 7.19 12.56
C ALA A 129 -7.88 8.15 11.80
N GLN A 130 -8.68 8.96 12.50
CA GLN A 130 -9.53 10.00 11.90
C GLN A 130 -8.69 11.04 11.16
N TYR A 131 -7.46 11.31 11.60
CA TYR A 131 -6.56 12.20 10.87
C TYR A 131 -6.25 11.66 9.47
N LEU A 132 -6.04 10.35 9.34
CA LEU A 132 -5.85 9.74 8.02
C LEU A 132 -7.09 9.89 7.13
N ASP A 133 -8.30 9.82 7.70
CA ASP A 133 -9.52 10.06 6.95
C ASP A 133 -9.64 11.52 6.48
N ILE A 134 -9.21 12.47 7.32
CA ILE A 134 -9.09 13.88 6.92
C ILE A 134 -8.11 14.02 5.76
N LEU A 135 -6.94 13.38 5.83
CA LEU A 135 -5.95 13.37 4.73
C LEU A 135 -6.52 12.73 3.46
N ASN A 136 -7.21 11.60 3.56
CA ASN A 136 -7.87 10.91 2.45
C ASN A 136 -8.90 11.82 1.77
N ASN A 137 -9.75 12.48 2.56
CA ASN A 137 -10.75 13.42 2.06
C ASN A 137 -10.11 14.63 1.36
N GLN A 138 -9.05 15.20 1.94
CA GLN A 138 -8.30 16.29 1.31
C GLN A 138 -7.68 15.83 -0.01
N PHE A 139 -7.08 14.62 -0.05
CA PHE A 139 -6.46 14.05 -1.25
C PHE A 139 -7.48 13.81 -2.37
N LEU A 140 -8.67 13.29 -2.04
CA LEU A 140 -9.76 13.05 -2.99
C LEU A 140 -10.27 14.35 -3.62
N LYS A 141 -10.33 15.45 -2.86
CA LYS A 141 -10.75 16.77 -3.38
C LYS A 141 -9.73 17.40 -4.34
N MET A 142 -8.48 16.94 -4.37
CA MET A 142 -7.46 17.45 -5.29
C MET A 142 -7.69 16.93 -6.72
N LYS A 143 -7.36 17.77 -7.71
CA LYS A 143 -7.20 17.34 -9.11
C LYS A 143 -6.06 16.31 -9.24
N LYS A 144 -6.14 15.42 -10.22
CA LYS A 144 -5.21 14.29 -10.42
C LYS A 144 -3.74 14.75 -10.47
N GLU A 145 -3.44 15.84 -11.15
CA GLU A 145 -2.08 16.38 -11.31
C GLU A 145 -1.55 16.91 -9.97
N ASN A 146 -2.44 17.47 -9.15
CA ASN A 146 -2.10 18.01 -7.84
C ASN A 146 -1.88 16.90 -6.81
N ARG A 147 -2.57 15.77 -6.93
CA ARG A 147 -2.39 14.60 -6.05
C ARG A 147 -0.94 14.13 -6.07
N VAL A 148 -0.38 13.90 -7.26
CA VAL A 148 1.00 13.44 -7.45
C VAL A 148 2.01 14.44 -6.85
N LYS A 149 1.83 15.74 -7.13
CA LYS A 149 2.69 16.81 -6.59
C LYS A 149 2.65 16.88 -5.05
N ASN A 150 1.54 16.48 -4.44
CA ASN A 150 1.35 16.54 -2.98
C ASN A 150 1.72 15.25 -2.24
N LEU A 151 2.08 14.16 -2.93
CA LEU A 151 2.38 12.87 -2.30
C LEU A 151 3.46 12.96 -1.21
N SER A 152 4.53 13.70 -1.47
CA SER A 152 5.60 13.91 -0.49
C SER A 152 5.12 14.64 0.77
N ASN A 153 4.23 15.62 0.60
CA ASN A 153 3.65 16.36 1.72
C ASN A 153 2.70 15.48 2.54
N ILE A 154 1.89 14.65 1.87
CA ILE A 154 1.03 13.67 2.55
C ILE A 154 1.87 12.67 3.35
N ALA A 155 2.92 12.10 2.78
CA ALA A 155 3.83 11.21 3.51
C ALA A 155 4.44 11.89 4.74
N LYS A 156 4.89 13.15 4.59
CA LYS A 156 5.42 13.96 5.70
C LYS A 156 4.37 14.18 6.80
N ARG A 157 3.15 14.56 6.44
CA ARG A 157 2.05 14.78 7.38
C ARG A 157 1.65 13.51 8.13
N ILE A 158 1.68 12.36 7.45
CA ILE A 158 1.44 11.07 8.09
C ILE A 158 2.53 10.78 9.13
N ALA A 159 3.80 10.92 8.74
CA ALA A 159 4.93 10.53 9.57
C ALA A 159 5.20 11.48 10.76
N GLU A 160 5.13 12.79 10.54
CA GLU A 160 5.58 13.78 11.53
C GLU A 160 4.51 14.19 12.55
N ARG A 161 3.23 13.85 12.31
CA ARG A 161 2.12 14.21 13.22
C ARG A 161 2.17 15.69 13.62
N GLY A 162 2.12 16.55 12.60
CA GLY A 162 2.27 18.00 12.73
C GLY A 162 1.17 18.68 13.55
N ARG A 163 1.12 20.02 13.49
CA ARG A 163 0.18 20.82 14.29
C ARG A 163 -1.29 20.36 14.17
N GLU A 164 -1.79 20.18 12.95
CA GLU A 164 -3.17 19.75 12.68
C GLU A 164 -3.50 18.39 13.32
N TYR A 165 -2.53 17.48 13.38
CA TYR A 165 -2.72 16.19 14.08
C TYR A 165 -2.81 16.38 15.60
N ARG A 166 -1.99 17.28 16.16
CA ARG A 166 -1.93 17.52 17.62
C ARG A 166 -3.09 18.33 18.17
N GLU A 167 -3.86 18.99 17.30
CA GLU A 167 -5.03 19.78 17.66
C GLU A 167 -6.36 18.99 17.56
N LEU A 168 -6.30 17.71 17.18
CA LEU A 168 -7.44 16.77 17.22
C LEU A 168 -7.67 16.23 18.63
#